data_AF-A0A972E5Y2-F1
#
_entry.id   AF-A0A972E5Y2-F1
#
_cell.length_a   1.000
_cell.length_b   1.000
_cell.length_c   1.000
_cell.angle_alpha   90.00
_cell.angle_beta   90.00
_cell.angle_gamma   90.00
#
_symmetry.space_group_name_H-M   'P 1'
#
loop_
_entity.id
_entity.type
_entity.pdbx_description
1 polymer ?
#
loop_
_entity_poly.entity_id
_entity_poly.type
_entity_poly.pdbx_seq_one_letter_code
_entity_poly.pdbx_strand_id
1 'polypeptide(L)'
;GFVFRKRAFVPIASKYKNEVCFGLEFFPEQKEADFIPVILRFLKAVAEICPEHLKPVRYADVERLESLTGDARVRDYLWGKLPLDVLLNAWEVEASVFAEEISDCRMYP
;
A
#
# COMPACT_ATOMS: atom_id res chain seq x y z
N GLY A 1 -7.08 14.48 -0.75
CA GLY A 1 -6.25 13.60 0.09
C GLY A 1 -7.12 12.53 0.72
N PHE A 2 -6.80 12.08 1.93
CA PHE A 2 -7.61 11.15 2.70
C PHE A 2 -7.92 11.73 4.08
N VAL A 3 -9.18 11.59 4.50
CA VAL A 3 -9.61 11.82 5.89
C VAL A 3 -9.62 10.49 6.62
N PHE A 4 -9.20 10.50 7.87
CA PHE A 4 -9.08 9.30 8.69
C PHE A 4 -10.08 9.32 9.84
N ARG A 5 -10.73 8.18 10.09
CA ARG A 5 -11.64 8.00 11.22
C ARG A 5 -11.25 6.78 12.03
N LYS A 6 -11.08 6.94 13.36
CA LYS A 6 -10.91 5.78 14.25
C LYS A 6 -12.19 4.97 14.28
N ARG A 7 -12.09 3.65 14.24
CA ARG A 7 -13.25 2.75 14.23
C ARG A 7 -13.01 1.51 15.06
N ALA A 8 -14.01 1.13 15.86
CA ALA A 8 -14.14 -0.21 16.42
C ALA A 8 -15.10 -1.02 15.55
N PHE A 9 -14.77 -2.28 15.25
CA PHE A 9 -15.59 -3.14 14.39
C PHE A 9 -15.36 -4.63 14.69
N VAL A 10 -16.31 -5.47 14.30
CA VAL A 10 -16.22 -6.94 14.42
C VAL A 10 -16.31 -7.53 13.01
N PRO A 11 -15.24 -8.15 12.47
CA PRO A 11 -15.27 -8.80 11.17
C PRO A 11 -16.20 -10.01 11.17
N ILE A 12 -17.08 -10.10 10.17
CA ILE A 12 -17.99 -11.24 9.98
C ILE A 12 -17.32 -12.44 9.27
N ALA A 13 -16.17 -12.21 8.62
CA ALA A 13 -15.44 -13.21 7.85
C ALA A 13 -13.92 -12.94 7.84
N SER A 14 -13.14 -13.94 7.44
CA SER A 14 -11.68 -13.86 7.23
C SER A 14 -10.86 -13.57 8.50
N LYS A 15 -9.89 -12.64 8.45
CA LYS A 15 -8.96 -12.36 9.54
C LYS A 15 -9.70 -11.78 10.74
N TYR A 16 -9.38 -12.27 11.94
CA TYR A 16 -9.97 -11.81 13.21
C TYR A 16 -11.50 -11.94 13.25
N LYS A 17 -12.04 -12.99 12.62
CA LYS A 17 -13.48 -13.25 12.57
C LYS A 17 -14.07 -13.34 13.97
N ASN A 18 -15.16 -12.62 14.22
CA ASN A 18 -15.86 -12.53 15.50
C ASN A 18 -15.03 -11.91 16.65
N GLU A 19 -13.91 -11.28 16.34
CA GLU A 19 -13.09 -10.56 17.33
C GLU A 19 -13.35 -9.04 17.25
N VAL A 20 -13.22 -8.34 18.38
CA VAL A 20 -13.28 -6.87 18.40
C VAL A 20 -11.96 -6.31 17.88
N CYS A 21 -12.03 -5.57 16.76
CA CYS A 21 -10.90 -4.89 16.15
C CYS A 21 -11.00 -3.38 16.33
N PHE A 22 -9.85 -2.73 16.47
CA PHE A 22 -9.70 -1.28 16.42
C PHE A 22 -8.84 -0.92 15.21
N GLY A 23 -9.28 0.06 14.43
CA GLY A 23 -8.58 0.43 13.21
C GLY A 23 -8.82 1.87 12.79
N LEU A 24 -8.21 2.19 11.66
CA LEU A 24 -8.35 3.46 10.98
C LEU A 24 -9.12 3.21 9.68
N GLU A 25 -10.21 3.95 9.50
CA GLU A 25 -10.94 4.00 8.25
C GLU A 25 -10.40 5.13 7.38
N PHE A 26 -10.15 4.84 6.10
CA PHE A 26 -9.59 5.74 5.11
C PHE A 26 -10.71 6.23 4.20
N PHE A 27 -10.96 7.53 4.17
CA PHE A 27 -11.98 8.14 3.32
C PHE A 27 -11.32 9.03 2.25
N PRO A 28 -11.43 8.70 0.95
CA PRO A 28 -10.89 9.55 -0.10
C PRO A 28 -11.71 10.83 -0.22
N GLU A 29 -11.05 11.98 -0.23
CA GLU A 29 -11.72 13.29 -0.37
C GLU A 29 -12.14 13.58 -1.82
N GLN A 30 -11.51 12.90 -2.77
CA GLN A 30 -11.74 13.06 -4.21
C GLN A 30 -11.62 11.70 -4.90
N LYS A 31 -12.25 11.56 -6.07
CA LYS A 31 -12.31 10.30 -6.81
C LYS A 31 -10.93 9.81 -7.26
N GLU A 32 -10.03 10.74 -7.57
CA GLU A 32 -8.68 10.50 -8.07
C GLU A 32 -7.64 10.37 -6.94
N ALA A 33 -8.07 10.22 -5.69
CA ALA A 33 -7.16 10.09 -4.57
C ALA A 33 -6.35 8.78 -4.65
N ASP A 34 -5.03 8.91 -4.78
CA ASP A 34 -4.13 7.76 -4.80
C ASP A 34 -3.95 7.17 -3.39
N PHE A 35 -4.42 5.94 -3.22
CA PHE A 35 -4.36 5.21 -1.96
C PHE A 35 -2.97 4.65 -1.65
N ILE A 36 -2.13 4.41 -2.65
CA ILE A 36 -0.87 3.68 -2.50
C ILE A 36 0.12 4.40 -1.57
N PRO A 37 0.42 5.70 -1.73
CA PRO A 37 1.30 6.42 -0.80
C PRO A 37 0.78 6.41 0.64
N VAL A 38 -0.54 6.45 0.80
CA VAL A 38 -1.19 6.53 2.12
C VAL A 38 -1.10 5.19 2.85
N ILE A 39 -1.39 4.08 2.17
CA ILE A 39 -1.28 2.76 2.80
C ILE A 39 0.18 2.41 3.12
N LEU A 40 1.14 2.82 2.28
CA LEU A 40 2.56 2.64 2.57
C LEU A 40 3.01 3.42 3.82
N ARG A 41 2.58 4.67 3.98
CA ARG A 41 2.82 5.44 5.22
C ARG A 41 2.19 4.78 6.44
N PHE A 42 0.97 4.29 6.31
CA PHE A 42 0.29 3.57 7.39
C PHE A 42 1.05 2.30 7.79
N LEU A 43 1.44 1.47 6.82
CA LEU A 43 2.20 0.25 7.08
C LEU A 43 3.55 0.54 7.74
N LYS A 44 4.24 1.60 7.32
CA LYS A 44 5.49 2.05 7.97
C LYS A 44 5.25 2.46 9.42
N ALA A 45 4.22 3.26 9.68
CA ALA A 45 3.86 3.64 11.04
C ALA A 45 3.52 2.42 11.92
N VAL A 46 2.82 1.43 11.36
CA VAL A 46 2.57 0.16 12.06
C VAL A 46 3.88 -0.60 12.33
N ALA A 47 4.79 -0.66 11.36
CA ALA A 47 6.11 -1.27 11.53
C ALA A 47 6.94 -0.60 12.64
N GLU A 48 6.83 0.71 12.78
CA GLU A 48 7.58 1.52 13.76
C GLU A 48 6.95 1.46 15.16
N ILE A 49 5.62 1.52 15.27
CA ILE A 49 4.89 1.63 16.54
C ILE A 49 4.60 0.25 17.15
N CYS A 50 4.29 -0.74 16.31
CA CYS A 50 3.85 -2.07 16.72
C CYS A 50 4.55 -3.17 15.88
N PRO A 51 5.89 -3.22 15.87
CA PRO A 51 6.65 -4.13 14.99
C PRO A 51 6.26 -5.60 15.14
N GLU A 52 5.88 -6.04 16.34
CA GLU A 52 5.44 -7.41 16.64
C GLU A 52 4.16 -7.82 15.92
N HIS A 53 3.36 -6.84 15.50
CA HIS A 53 2.10 -7.04 14.79
C HIS A 53 2.26 -7.03 13.26
N LEU A 54 3.39 -6.56 12.73
CA LEU A 54 3.67 -6.59 11.30
C LEU A 54 4.55 -7.79 10.94
N LYS A 55 3.92 -8.88 10.48
CA LYS A 55 4.60 -10.08 10.00
C LYS A 55 4.51 -10.17 8.48
N PRO A 56 5.62 -9.99 7.74
CA PRO A 56 5.65 -10.26 6.31
C PRO A 56 5.25 -11.71 6.05
N VAL A 57 4.26 -11.90 5.17
CA VAL A 57 3.85 -13.25 4.73
C VAL A 57 4.69 -13.60 3.51
N ARG A 58 5.32 -14.77 3.52
CA ARG A 58 6.06 -15.30 2.37
C ARG A 58 5.22 -16.31 1.59
N TYR A 59 5.39 -16.30 0.27
CA TYR A 59 4.88 -17.34 -0.62
C TYR A 59 5.95 -17.65 -1.66
N ALA A 60 6.33 -18.93 -1.80
CA ALA A 60 7.39 -19.38 -2.72
C ALA A 60 8.65 -18.49 -2.67
N ASP A 61 9.17 -18.27 -1.47
CA ASP A 61 10.39 -17.48 -1.16
C ASP A 61 10.34 -15.97 -1.40
N VAL A 62 9.23 -15.44 -1.91
CA VAL A 62 9.02 -13.99 -2.09
C VAL A 62 8.12 -13.45 -0.98
N GLU A 63 8.45 -12.26 -0.45
CA GLU A 63 7.52 -11.57 0.44
C GLU A 63 6.32 -11.09 -0.37
N ARG A 64 5.11 -11.45 0.09
CA ARG A 64 3.87 -11.20 -0.66
C ARG A 64 3.68 -9.71 -0.99
N LEU A 65 4.20 -8.83 -0.14
CA LEU A 65 4.13 -7.40 -0.39
C LEU A 65 4.95 -7.00 -1.63
N GLU A 66 6.17 -7.52 -1.77
CA GLU A 66 7.03 -7.28 -2.94
C GLU A 66 6.30 -7.74 -4.21
N SER A 67 5.70 -8.93 -4.20
CA SER A 67 4.92 -9.44 -5.34
C SER A 67 3.68 -8.60 -5.66
N LEU A 68 2.97 -8.08 -4.65
CA LEU A 68 1.78 -7.26 -4.85
C LEU A 68 2.12 -5.87 -5.39
N THR A 69 3.26 -5.32 -4.98
CA THR A 69 3.72 -4.00 -5.44
C THR A 69 4.52 -4.05 -6.73
N GLY A 70 5.02 -5.22 -7.13
CA GLY A 70 5.94 -5.36 -8.26
C GLY A 70 7.34 -4.81 -7.97
N ASP A 71 7.63 -4.37 -6.74
CA ASP A 71 8.85 -3.66 -6.38
C ASP A 71 9.41 -4.11 -5.03
N ALA A 72 10.57 -4.77 -5.05
CA ALA A 72 11.25 -5.25 -3.84
C ALA A 72 11.71 -4.11 -2.91
N ARG A 73 11.88 -2.89 -3.44
CA ARG A 73 12.32 -1.71 -2.70
C ARG A 73 11.27 -1.24 -1.67
N VAL A 74 10.01 -1.68 -1.78
CA VAL A 74 8.96 -1.40 -0.79
C VAL A 74 9.33 -1.92 0.60
N ARG A 75 10.01 -3.07 0.67
CA ARG A 75 10.55 -3.60 1.92
C ARG A 75 11.65 -2.70 2.49
N ASP A 76 12.47 -2.09 1.66
CA ASP A 76 13.49 -1.18 2.18
C ASP A 76 12.87 0.11 2.74
N TYR A 77 11.79 0.60 2.13
CA TYR A 77 11.05 1.76 2.64
C TYR A 77 10.40 1.50 4.00
N LEU A 78 9.66 0.40 4.12
CA LEU A 78 8.91 0.07 5.33
C LEU A 78 9.84 -0.16 6.54
N TRP A 79 11.09 -0.56 6.31
CA TRP A 79 12.12 -0.77 7.34
C TRP A 79 13.11 0.40 7.43
N GLY A 80 12.75 1.56 6.86
CA GLY A 80 13.47 2.83 7.06
C GLY A 80 14.77 2.99 6.27
N LYS A 81 15.07 2.08 5.34
CA LYS A 81 16.29 2.11 4.51
C LYS A 81 16.15 2.95 3.24
N LEU A 82 14.91 3.23 2.83
CA LEU A 82 14.59 3.98 1.62
C LEU A 82 13.52 5.05 1.92
N PRO A 83 13.68 6.29 1.41
CA PRO A 83 12.61 7.29 1.43
C PRO A 83 11.43 6.93 0.51
N LEU A 84 10.21 7.38 0.84
CA LEU A 84 9.01 7.09 0.05
C LEU A 84 9.04 7.78 -1.32
N ASP A 85 9.52 9.01 -1.37
CA ASP A 85 9.62 9.82 -2.60
C ASP A 85 10.48 9.13 -3.66
N VAL A 86 11.52 8.40 -3.26
CA VAL A 86 12.34 7.62 -4.20
C VAL A 86 11.50 6.53 -4.91
N LEU A 87 10.62 5.85 -4.18
CA LEU A 87 9.70 4.86 -4.78
C LEU A 87 8.69 5.53 -5.70
N LEU A 88 8.02 6.58 -5.21
CA LEU A 88 6.95 7.24 -5.96
C LEU A 88 7.48 7.88 -7.26
N ASN A 89 8.67 8.48 -7.21
CA ASN A 89 9.30 9.04 -8.40
C ASN A 89 9.66 7.96 -9.42
N ALA A 90 10.15 6.80 -8.98
CA ALA A 90 10.43 5.69 -9.89
C ALA A 90 9.16 5.18 -10.56
N TRP A 91 8.08 4.98 -9.79
CA TRP A 91 6.81 4.53 -10.34
C TRP A 91 6.16 5.55 -11.27
N GLU A 92 6.31 6.85 -11.01
CA GLU A 92 5.82 7.91 -11.91
C GLU A 92 6.54 7.86 -13.27
N VAL A 93 7.86 7.62 -13.26
CA VAL A 93 8.64 7.45 -14.50
C VAL A 93 8.21 6.19 -15.24
N GLU A 94 8.09 5.06 -14.55
CA GLU A 94 7.63 3.79 -15.13
C GLU A 94 6.21 3.92 -15.71
N ALA A 95 5.30 4.61 -15.01
CA ALA A 95 3.95 4.89 -15.47
C ALA A 95 3.92 5.77 -16.72
N SER A 96 4.81 6.78 -16.79
CA SER A 96 4.94 7.65 -17.96
C SER A 96 5.44 6.89 -19.18
N VAL A 97 6.49 6.07 -19.02
CA VAL A 97 7.02 5.21 -20.10
C VAL A 97 5.94 4.24 -20.58
N PHE A 98 5.24 3.58 -19.65
CA PHE A 98 4.16 2.66 -20.01
C PHE A 98 3.04 3.39 -20.77
N ALA A 99 2.65 4.59 -20.34
CA ALA A 99 1.62 5.37 -21.00
C ALA A 99 1.97 5.75 -22.44
N GLU A 100 3.26 6.01 -22.73
CA GLU A 100 3.78 6.22 -24.08
C GLU A 100 3.75 4.92 -24.90
N GLU A 101 4.23 3.82 -24.35
CA GLU A 101 4.26 2.51 -25.02
C GLU A 101 2.88 2.01 -25.44
N ILE A 102 1.88 2.20 -24.58
CA ILE A 102 0.50 1.74 -24.86
C ILE A 102 -0.32 2.75 -25.66
N SER A 103 0.21 3.92 -26.00
CA SER A 103 -0.53 4.98 -26.68
C SER A 103 -1.13 4.52 -28.02
N ASP A 104 -0.38 3.75 -28.80
CA ASP A 104 -0.80 3.17 -30.07
C ASP A 104 -1.74 1.96 -29.93
N CYS A 105 -1.90 1.44 -28.71
CA CYS A 105 -2.77 0.29 -28.40
C CYS A 105 -4.11 0.69 -27.79
N ARG A 106 -4.38 2.00 -27.62
CA ARG A 106 -5.62 2.48 -26.99
C ARG A 106 -6.81 2.31 -27.92
N MET A 107 -7.75 1.45 -27.51
CA MET A 107 -9.03 1.25 -28.20
C MET A 107 -10.09 2.29 -27.82
N TYR A 108 -9.84 3.04 -26.74
CA TYR A 108 -10.73 4.09 -26.24
C TYR A 108 -9.91 5.36 -25.99
N PRO A 109 -10.53 6.55 -26.17
CA PRO A 109 -9.92 7.82 -25.79
C PRO A 109 -9.47 7.85 -24.33
#